data_AF-A0AA35QW70-F1
#
_entry.id   AF-A0AA35QW70-F1
#
_cell.length_a   1.000
_cell.length_b   1.000
_cell.length_c   1.000
_cell.angle_alpha   90.00
_cell.angle_beta   90.00
_cell.angle_gamma   90.00
#
_symmetry.space_group_name_H-M   'P 1'
#
loop_
_entity.id
_entity.type
_entity.pdbx_description
1 polymer ?
#
loop_
_entity_poly.entity_id
_entity_poly.type
_entity_poly.pdbx_seq_one_letter_code
_entity_poly.pdbx_strand_id
1 'polypeptide(L)'
;MKEYKLFGSPSDYADKVMGKIREFNGALDQTRQLKAEELTRCHGLCSSLTSPRAHSVTVAPADLQLIDRIIHWPPDHVFPGLDILRLALLNKCGCKYFVDDEDGGKVFLGELLALAVGSQAQSKNQLLVLRCLANMFSVDNGQRLMDGQRKWVLSQMEPLLSVGSKTHQVALSTVLLNYCIYYHKMGQEDGMTDCTRLAVKVLKTSFDPQAKLRTLIGLGGLVMAKKARVLSAAIPDNLRALVDSHCTSANTSEVSECARYIIQALN
;
A
#
# COMPACT_ATOMS: atom_id res chain seq x y z
N MET A 1 7.05 -9.35 -13.93
CA MET A 1 6.15 -8.40 -13.25
C MET A 1 4.73 -8.58 -13.78
N LYS A 2 3.89 -9.44 -13.18
CA LYS A 2 2.53 -9.72 -13.71
C LYS A 2 1.42 -9.47 -12.68
N GLU A 3 1.69 -9.69 -11.40
CA GLU A 3 0.70 -9.61 -10.34
C GLU A 3 1.07 -8.59 -9.28
N TYR A 4 0.06 -7.90 -8.74
CA TYR A 4 0.20 -6.98 -7.62
C TYR A 4 0.67 -7.72 -6.37
N LYS A 5 1.46 -7.02 -5.54
CA LYS A 5 1.89 -7.52 -4.24
C LYS A 5 0.98 -6.95 -3.16
N LEU A 6 0.39 -7.84 -2.38
CA LEU A 6 -0.71 -7.54 -1.47
C LEU A 6 -0.37 -7.99 -0.05
N PHE A 7 -1.05 -7.41 0.93
CA PHE A 7 -0.93 -7.71 2.36
C PHE A 7 -2.20 -8.39 2.87
N GLY A 8 -2.26 -9.72 2.74
CA GLY A 8 -3.26 -10.56 3.37
C GLY A 8 -2.95 -10.88 4.83
N SER A 9 -3.73 -11.78 5.42
CA SER A 9 -3.54 -12.31 6.77
C SER A 9 -4.00 -13.78 6.83
N PRO A 10 -3.40 -14.61 7.70
CA PRO A 10 -3.89 -15.96 7.97
C PRO A 10 -5.23 -15.94 8.73
N SER A 11 -5.94 -17.07 8.76
CA SER A 11 -7.28 -17.17 9.36
C SER A 11 -7.32 -16.94 10.87
N ASP A 12 -6.25 -17.25 11.60
CA ASP A 12 -6.11 -17.02 13.05
C ASP A 12 -5.87 -15.54 13.40
N TYR A 13 -5.71 -14.67 12.39
CA TYR A 13 -5.43 -13.26 12.58
C TYR A 13 -6.62 -12.49 13.16
N ALA A 14 -7.86 -12.95 12.91
CA ALA A 14 -9.07 -12.29 13.36
C ALA A 14 -9.11 -12.13 14.89
N ASP A 15 -8.73 -13.16 15.65
CA ASP A 15 -8.73 -13.11 17.11
C ASP A 15 -7.71 -12.10 17.65
N LYS A 16 -6.54 -12.00 17.01
CA LYS A 16 -5.48 -11.05 17.39
C LYS A 16 -5.95 -9.60 17.22
N VAL A 17 -6.55 -9.28 16.09
CA VAL A 17 -7.08 -7.92 15.82
C VAL A 17 -8.24 -7.61 16.75
N MET A 18 -9.15 -8.57 16.96
CA MET A 18 -10.30 -8.38 17.84
C MET A 18 -9.93 -8.23 19.31
N GLY A 19 -8.82 -8.82 19.76
CA GLY A 19 -8.25 -8.53 21.08
C GLY A 19 -7.95 -7.04 21.26
N LYS A 20 -7.30 -6.42 20.28
CA LYS A 20 -7.01 -4.98 20.33
C LYS A 20 -8.22 -4.08 20.11
N ILE A 21 -9.17 -4.48 19.26
CA ILE A 21 -10.45 -3.77 19.15
C ILE A 21 -11.15 -3.73 20.51
N ARG A 22 -11.25 -4.84 21.24
CA ARG A 22 -11.93 -4.88 22.54
C ARG A 22 -11.21 -4.05 23.60
N GLU A 23 -9.88 -4.14 23.66
CA GLU A 23 -9.06 -3.34 24.56
C GLU A 23 -9.30 -1.84 24.36
N PHE A 24 -9.23 -1.38 23.10
CA PHE A 24 -9.39 0.02 22.78
C PHE A 24 -10.83 0.49 22.89
N ASN A 25 -11.79 -0.35 22.53
CA ASN A 25 -13.21 -0.07 22.73
C ASN A 25 -13.53 0.27 24.18
N GLY A 26 -12.94 -0.45 25.15
CA GLY A 26 -13.15 -0.19 26.57
C GLY A 26 -12.57 1.14 27.07
N ALA A 27 -11.61 1.73 26.34
CA ALA A 27 -10.95 2.97 26.70
C ALA A 27 -11.58 4.22 26.05
N LEU A 28 -12.53 4.05 25.13
CA LEU A 28 -13.20 5.16 24.43
C LEU A 28 -14.39 5.72 25.20
N ASP A 29 -14.78 6.95 24.87
CA ASP A 29 -16.04 7.54 25.32
C ASP A 29 -17.25 6.70 24.87
N GLN A 30 -18.30 6.64 25.70
CA GLN A 30 -19.50 5.82 25.44
C GLN A 30 -20.14 6.06 24.07
N THR A 31 -20.00 7.26 23.51
CA THR A 31 -20.53 7.63 22.17
C THR A 31 -19.79 6.95 21.02
N ARG A 32 -18.55 6.51 21.24
CA ARG A 32 -17.67 5.87 20.23
C ARG A 32 -17.57 4.36 20.42
N GLN A 33 -17.95 3.84 21.58
CA GLN A 33 -17.89 2.43 21.88
C GLN A 33 -18.85 1.62 20.99
N LEU A 34 -18.37 0.46 20.55
CA LEU A 34 -19.15 -0.61 19.96
C LEU A 34 -19.84 -1.40 21.07
N LYS A 35 -21.10 -1.75 20.83
CA LYS A 35 -21.89 -2.65 21.66
C LYS A 35 -21.43 -4.10 21.49
N ALA A 36 -21.81 -4.97 22.43
CA ALA A 36 -21.46 -6.40 22.40
C ALA A 36 -21.85 -7.09 21.08
N GLU A 37 -23.03 -6.79 20.55
CA GLU A 37 -23.50 -7.34 19.27
C GLU A 37 -22.66 -6.84 18.07
N GLU A 38 -22.25 -5.57 18.10
CA GLU A 38 -21.40 -4.97 17.06
C GLU A 38 -19.99 -5.57 17.09
N LEU A 39 -19.45 -5.85 18.29
CA LEU A 39 -18.16 -6.54 18.45
C LEU A 39 -18.22 -7.97 17.89
N THR A 40 -19.31 -8.69 18.11
CA THR A 40 -19.53 -10.03 17.54
C THR A 40 -19.60 -9.97 16.02
N ARG A 41 -20.34 -9.00 15.46
CA ARG A 41 -20.42 -8.79 14.00
C ARG A 41 -19.06 -8.42 13.40
N CYS A 42 -18.31 -7.54 14.06
CA CYS A 42 -16.95 -7.17 13.65
C CYS A 42 -16.00 -8.38 13.64
N HIS A 43 -16.11 -9.27 14.63
CA HIS A 43 -15.34 -10.52 14.65
C HIS A 43 -15.71 -11.46 13.50
N GLY A 44 -17.00 -11.66 13.23
CA GLY A 44 -17.48 -12.47 12.11
C GLY A 44 -17.05 -11.90 10.75
N LEU A 45 -17.07 -10.58 10.61
CA LEU A 45 -16.53 -9.88 9.44
C LEU A 45 -15.03 -10.13 9.28
N CYS A 46 -14.25 -9.92 10.33
CA CYS A 46 -12.80 -10.11 10.30
C CYS A 46 -12.44 -11.56 9.92
N SER A 47 -13.12 -12.53 10.52
CA SER A 47 -12.98 -13.96 10.23
C SER A 47 -13.26 -14.28 8.75
N SER A 48 -14.30 -13.64 8.19
CA SER A 48 -14.65 -13.78 6.77
C SER A 48 -13.57 -13.22 5.86
N LEU A 49 -13.03 -12.04 6.20
CA LEU A 49 -11.97 -11.35 5.46
C LEU A 49 -10.58 -11.98 5.58
N THR A 50 -10.35 -12.83 6.60
CA THR A 50 -9.12 -13.62 6.75
C THR A 50 -9.24 -15.05 6.24
N SER A 51 -10.41 -15.44 5.72
CA SER A 51 -10.62 -16.79 5.20
C SER A 51 -9.88 -17.00 3.87
N PRO A 52 -9.53 -18.25 3.48
CA PRO A 52 -8.95 -18.53 2.16
C PRO A 52 -9.84 -18.08 0.99
N ARG A 53 -11.15 -17.91 1.22
CA ARG A 53 -12.14 -17.48 0.23
C ARG A 53 -12.50 -15.98 0.38
N ALA A 54 -11.73 -15.20 1.15
CA ALA A 54 -12.04 -13.81 1.47
C ALA A 54 -12.35 -12.94 0.22
N HIS A 55 -11.67 -13.19 -0.90
CA HIS A 55 -11.88 -12.45 -2.16
C HIS A 55 -13.27 -12.68 -2.78
N SER A 56 -13.92 -13.81 -2.49
CA SER A 56 -15.23 -14.20 -3.05
C SER A 56 -16.38 -14.12 -2.05
N VAL A 57 -16.10 -13.85 -0.77
CA VAL A 57 -17.14 -13.71 0.25
C VAL A 57 -17.88 -12.38 0.04
N THR A 58 -19.20 -12.43 0.04
CA THR A 58 -20.03 -11.21 0.08
C THR A 58 -20.02 -10.65 1.50
N VAL A 59 -19.76 -9.35 1.62
CA VAL A 59 -19.79 -8.64 2.90
C VAL A 59 -20.96 -7.66 2.88
N ALA A 60 -21.75 -7.63 3.97
CA ALA A 60 -22.88 -6.73 4.07
C ALA A 60 -22.43 -5.27 4.31
N PRO A 61 -23.09 -4.26 3.70
CA PRO A 61 -22.77 -2.84 3.95
C PRO A 61 -22.83 -2.46 5.43
N ALA A 62 -23.77 -3.03 6.18
CA ALA A 62 -23.90 -2.77 7.61
C ALA A 62 -22.68 -3.27 8.43
N ASP A 63 -21.94 -4.28 7.95
CA ASP A 63 -20.71 -4.74 8.59
C ASP A 63 -19.53 -3.84 8.22
N LEU A 64 -19.48 -3.34 6.98
CA LEU A 64 -18.47 -2.37 6.52
C LEU A 64 -18.62 -1.02 7.22
N GLN A 65 -19.85 -0.61 7.54
CA GLN A 65 -20.12 0.57 8.35
C GLN A 65 -19.49 0.49 9.75
N LEU A 66 -19.31 -0.72 10.31
CA LEU A 66 -18.59 -0.89 11.58
C LEU A 66 -17.10 -0.57 11.41
N ILE A 67 -16.48 -1.03 10.31
CA ILE A 67 -15.09 -0.68 9.99
C ILE A 67 -14.97 0.83 9.84
N ASP A 68 -15.89 1.44 9.09
CA ASP A 68 -15.93 2.89 8.86
C ASP A 68 -15.96 3.66 10.19
N ARG A 69 -16.81 3.27 11.14
CA ARG A 69 -16.82 3.88 12.48
C ARG A 69 -15.51 3.71 13.25
N ILE A 70 -14.86 2.55 13.15
CA ILE A 70 -13.63 2.27 13.89
C ILE A 70 -12.45 3.07 13.31
N ILE A 71 -12.38 3.27 11.99
CA ILE A 71 -11.29 4.06 11.37
C ILE A 71 -11.39 5.56 11.67
N HIS A 72 -12.48 6.01 12.28
CA HIS A 72 -12.66 7.35 12.83
C HIS A 72 -12.38 7.45 14.35
N TRP A 73 -11.87 6.39 14.97
CA TRP A 73 -11.38 6.45 16.34
C TRP A 73 -10.16 7.38 16.46
N PRO A 74 -9.83 7.85 17.69
CA PRO A 74 -8.62 8.61 17.95
C PRO A 74 -7.36 7.99 17.31
N PRO A 75 -6.38 8.78 16.84
CA PRO A 75 -5.19 8.27 16.15
C PRO A 75 -4.39 7.22 16.93
N ASP A 76 -4.45 7.23 18.26
CA ASP A 76 -3.82 6.26 19.16
C ASP A 76 -4.60 4.94 19.32
N HIS A 77 -5.86 4.92 18.92
CA HIS A 77 -6.75 3.76 19.01
C HIS A 77 -7.19 3.21 17.64
N VAL A 78 -6.92 3.92 16.54
CA VAL A 78 -7.45 3.59 15.20
C VAL A 78 -6.82 2.37 14.53
N PHE A 79 -5.57 2.01 14.91
CA PHE A 79 -4.79 1.02 14.15
C PHE A 79 -5.48 -0.35 13.99
N PRO A 80 -6.23 -0.91 14.96
CA PRO A 80 -6.91 -2.18 14.75
C PRO A 80 -8.00 -2.08 13.68
N GLY A 81 -8.67 -0.93 13.56
CA GLY A 81 -9.62 -0.65 12.46
C GLY A 81 -8.93 -0.62 11.10
N LEU A 82 -7.78 0.05 11.00
CA LEU A 82 -6.97 0.06 9.78
C LEU A 82 -6.50 -1.34 9.38
N ASP A 83 -6.26 -2.22 10.36
CA ASP A 83 -5.83 -3.60 10.11
C ASP A 83 -6.96 -4.48 9.55
N ILE A 84 -8.21 -4.20 9.90
CA ILE A 84 -9.38 -4.81 9.25
C ILE A 84 -9.63 -4.15 7.88
N LEU A 85 -9.52 -2.82 7.80
CA LEU A 85 -9.73 -2.07 6.56
C LEU A 85 -8.84 -2.55 5.42
N ARG A 86 -7.55 -2.79 5.65
CA ARG A 86 -6.66 -3.31 4.60
C ARG A 86 -7.14 -4.65 4.03
N LEU A 87 -7.79 -5.49 4.84
CA LEU A 87 -8.35 -6.77 4.39
C LEU A 87 -9.68 -6.55 3.65
N ALA A 88 -10.51 -5.61 4.13
CA ALA A 88 -11.73 -5.21 3.43
C ALA A 88 -11.45 -4.66 2.03
N LEU A 89 -10.34 -3.92 1.85
CA LEU A 89 -9.91 -3.40 0.54
C LEU A 89 -9.46 -4.49 -0.44
N LEU A 90 -9.13 -5.71 0.02
CA LEU A 90 -8.88 -6.87 -0.85
C LEU A 90 -10.18 -7.52 -1.37
N ASN A 91 -11.28 -7.30 -0.68
CA ASN A 91 -12.59 -7.83 -1.01
C ASN A 91 -13.34 -6.87 -1.96
N LYS A 92 -14.06 -7.40 -2.95
CA LYS A 92 -14.79 -6.57 -3.92
C LYS A 92 -15.86 -5.69 -3.29
N CYS A 93 -16.64 -6.23 -2.35
CA CYS A 93 -17.69 -5.48 -1.64
C CYS A 93 -17.07 -4.41 -0.74
N GLY A 94 -16.02 -4.77 0.00
CA GLY A 94 -15.30 -3.84 0.88
C GLY A 94 -14.68 -2.69 0.10
N CYS A 95 -13.89 -2.98 -0.93
CA CYS A 95 -13.29 -1.96 -1.78
C CYS A 95 -14.37 -1.05 -2.40
N LYS A 96 -15.43 -1.63 -3.00
CA LYS A 96 -16.53 -0.85 -3.57
C LYS A 96 -17.16 0.11 -2.54
N TYR A 97 -17.43 -0.36 -1.33
CA TYR A 97 -18.04 0.47 -0.29
C TYR A 97 -17.24 1.75 0.02
N PHE A 98 -15.91 1.64 0.11
CA PHE A 98 -15.05 2.78 0.48
C PHE A 98 -14.63 3.66 -0.70
N VAL A 99 -14.61 3.14 -1.94
CA VAL A 99 -13.94 3.83 -3.07
C VAL A 99 -14.72 3.85 -4.39
N ASP A 100 -15.99 3.43 -4.44
CA ASP A 100 -16.78 3.43 -5.69
C ASP A 100 -17.25 4.83 -6.12
N ASP A 101 -17.60 5.67 -5.14
CA ASP A 101 -17.90 7.08 -5.38
C ASP A 101 -16.59 7.85 -5.62
N GLU A 102 -16.53 8.67 -6.67
CA GLU A 102 -15.31 9.38 -7.03
C GLU A 102 -14.92 10.43 -5.98
N ASP A 103 -15.88 11.23 -5.50
CA ASP A 103 -15.60 12.30 -4.55
C ASP A 103 -15.50 11.74 -3.13
N GLY A 104 -16.38 10.81 -2.75
CA GLY A 104 -16.30 10.07 -1.50
C GLY A 104 -14.99 9.28 -1.38
N GLY A 105 -14.54 8.64 -2.46
CA GLY A 105 -13.26 7.93 -2.51
C GLY A 105 -12.06 8.85 -2.31
N LYS A 106 -12.08 10.06 -2.87
CA LYS A 106 -11.04 11.08 -2.63
C LYS A 106 -11.02 11.54 -1.17
N VAL A 107 -12.18 11.79 -0.58
CA VAL A 107 -12.30 12.17 0.84
C VAL A 107 -11.75 11.06 1.73
N PHE A 108 -12.18 9.83 1.52
CA PHE A 108 -11.70 8.66 2.25
C PHE A 108 -10.17 8.48 2.13
N LEU A 109 -9.61 8.64 0.92
CA LEU A 109 -8.16 8.58 0.70
C LEU A 109 -7.43 9.73 1.42
N GLY A 110 -8.04 10.93 1.42
CA GLY A 110 -7.72 12.10 2.24
C GLY A 110 -7.47 11.74 3.70
N GLU A 111 -8.51 11.25 4.34
CA GLU A 111 -8.55 10.90 5.76
C GLU A 111 -7.57 9.76 6.06
N LEU A 112 -7.50 8.76 5.18
CA LEU A 112 -6.58 7.63 5.33
C LEU A 112 -5.11 8.09 5.31
N LEU A 113 -4.73 8.98 4.39
CA LEU A 113 -3.36 9.50 4.29
C LEU A 113 -3.01 10.44 5.47
N ALA A 114 -4.00 11.18 6.01
CA ALA A 114 -3.80 12.02 7.19
C ALA A 114 -3.43 11.21 8.45
N LEU A 115 -3.76 9.91 8.51
CA LEU A 115 -3.34 9.03 9.62
C LEU A 115 -1.87 8.57 9.50
N ALA A 116 -1.26 8.71 8.31
CA ALA A 116 0.13 8.32 8.06
C ALA A 116 1.10 9.50 8.00
N VAL A 117 0.63 10.68 7.60
CA VAL A 117 1.49 11.84 7.37
C VAL A 117 1.20 12.93 8.40
N GLY A 118 2.24 13.65 8.83
CA GLY A 118 2.14 14.76 9.78
C GLY A 118 2.69 14.45 11.17
N SER A 119 2.67 15.45 12.05
CA SER A 119 3.33 15.39 13.37
C SER A 119 2.64 14.47 14.37
N GLN A 120 1.35 14.16 14.16
CA GLN A 120 0.57 13.26 15.01
C GLN A 120 0.51 11.82 14.46
N ALA A 121 1.19 11.55 13.34
CA ALA A 121 1.16 10.25 12.69
C ALA A 121 1.86 9.21 13.57
N GLN A 122 1.15 8.12 13.85
CA GLN A 122 1.70 7.01 14.60
C GLN A 122 2.31 5.96 13.68
N SER A 123 3.42 5.35 14.10
CA SER A 123 4.11 4.33 13.30
C SER A 123 3.21 3.16 12.88
N LYS A 124 2.31 2.70 13.76
CA LYS A 124 1.37 1.62 13.39
C LYS A 124 0.40 2.06 12.29
N ASN A 125 -0.11 3.27 12.37
CA ASN A 125 -1.03 3.83 11.37
C ASN A 125 -0.31 4.00 10.03
N GLN A 126 0.90 4.56 10.03
CA GLN A 126 1.76 4.67 8.84
C GLN A 126 1.90 3.34 8.11
N LEU A 127 2.27 2.28 8.83
CA LEU A 127 2.42 0.96 8.24
C LEU A 127 1.11 0.43 7.66
N LEU A 128 -0.01 0.57 8.38
CA LEU A 128 -1.30 0.03 7.95
C LEU A 128 -1.91 0.82 6.79
N VAL A 129 -1.77 2.13 6.77
CA VAL A 129 -2.15 2.99 5.63
C VAL A 129 -1.39 2.57 4.37
N LEU A 130 -0.06 2.40 4.45
CA LEU A 130 0.72 1.91 3.31
C LEU A 130 0.22 0.54 2.81
N ARG A 131 -0.21 -0.34 3.72
CA ARG A 131 -0.81 -1.64 3.35
C ARG A 131 -2.20 -1.49 2.74
N CYS A 132 -3.03 -0.57 3.21
CA CYS A 132 -4.31 -0.23 2.58
C CYS A 132 -4.09 0.23 1.14
N LEU A 133 -3.18 1.18 0.92
CA LEU A 133 -2.84 1.69 -0.42
C LEU A 133 -2.36 0.58 -1.35
N ALA A 134 -1.48 -0.30 -0.86
CA ALA A 134 -1.01 -1.44 -1.64
C ALA A 134 -2.15 -2.39 -2.02
N ASN A 135 -3.08 -2.64 -1.10
CA ASN A 135 -4.20 -3.56 -1.30
C ASN A 135 -5.26 -3.03 -2.25
N MET A 136 -5.45 -1.71 -2.36
CA MET A 136 -6.40 -1.12 -3.32
C MET A 136 -6.16 -1.54 -4.77
N PHE A 137 -4.93 -1.90 -5.14
CA PHE A 137 -4.63 -2.39 -6.48
C PHE A 137 -5.28 -3.75 -6.82
N SER A 138 -5.78 -4.51 -5.85
CA SER A 138 -6.39 -5.81 -6.13
C SER A 138 -7.79 -5.73 -6.77
N VAL A 139 -8.44 -4.56 -6.73
CA VAL A 139 -9.81 -4.36 -7.22
C VAL A 139 -9.85 -3.14 -8.15
N ASP A 140 -10.64 -3.21 -9.23
CA ASP A 140 -10.68 -2.18 -10.26
C ASP A 140 -11.08 -0.79 -9.72
N ASN A 141 -12.00 -0.74 -8.76
CA ASN A 141 -12.38 0.50 -8.05
C ASN A 141 -11.18 1.15 -7.36
N GLY A 142 -10.41 0.37 -6.60
CA GLY A 142 -9.21 0.85 -5.93
C GLY A 142 -8.13 1.27 -6.93
N GLN A 143 -7.95 0.52 -8.02
CA GLN A 143 -7.03 0.92 -9.09
C GLN A 143 -7.41 2.27 -9.72
N ARG A 144 -8.70 2.51 -10.01
CA ARG A 144 -9.19 3.78 -10.56
C ARG A 144 -8.92 4.95 -9.61
N LEU A 145 -9.20 4.79 -8.32
CA LEU A 145 -8.92 5.83 -7.32
C LEU A 145 -7.42 6.11 -7.21
N MET A 146 -6.60 5.06 -7.13
CA MET A 146 -5.13 5.19 -7.02
C MET A 146 -4.51 5.82 -8.27
N ASP A 147 -5.00 5.51 -9.47
CA ASP A 147 -4.57 6.16 -10.71
C ASP A 147 -4.98 7.64 -10.73
N GLY A 148 -6.26 7.92 -10.47
CA GLY A 148 -6.80 9.28 -10.47
C GLY A 148 -6.15 10.20 -9.44
N GLN A 149 -5.66 9.65 -8.33
CA GLN A 149 -4.97 10.38 -7.26
C GLN A 149 -3.46 10.16 -7.22
N ARG A 150 -2.86 9.54 -8.26
CA ARG A 150 -1.45 9.13 -8.30
C ARG A 150 -0.50 10.21 -7.78
N LYS A 151 -0.54 11.40 -8.40
CA LYS A 151 0.41 12.48 -8.09
C LYS A 151 0.36 12.88 -6.62
N TRP A 152 -0.85 12.98 -6.08
CA TRP A 152 -1.05 13.32 -4.67
C TRP A 152 -0.57 12.19 -3.76
N VAL A 153 -0.97 10.93 -4.00
CA VAL A 153 -0.52 9.77 -3.21
C VAL A 153 1.00 9.65 -3.20
N LEU A 154 1.65 9.72 -4.37
CA LEU A 154 3.12 9.63 -4.45
C LEU A 154 3.80 10.78 -3.70
N SER A 155 3.23 12.00 -3.73
CA SER A 155 3.75 13.13 -2.95
C SER A 155 3.64 12.90 -1.44
N GLN A 156 2.54 12.30 -0.96
CA GLN A 156 2.34 11.97 0.46
C GLN A 156 3.25 10.82 0.93
N MET A 157 3.74 9.99 0.03
CA MET A 157 4.71 8.95 0.34
C MET A 157 6.14 9.49 0.52
N GLU A 158 6.48 10.66 -0.03
CA GLU A 158 7.86 11.17 0.04
C GLU A 158 8.36 11.43 1.47
N PRO A 159 7.57 12.07 2.38
CA PRO A 159 7.97 12.23 3.77
C PRO A 159 8.18 10.89 4.50
N LEU A 160 7.53 9.82 4.03
CA LEU A 160 7.66 8.48 4.61
C LEU A 160 8.96 7.78 4.22
N LEU A 161 9.75 8.33 3.28
CA LEU A 161 11.07 7.81 2.92
C LEU A 161 12.11 7.95 4.05
N SER A 162 11.92 8.91 4.95
CA SER A 162 12.78 9.10 6.12
C SER A 162 12.29 8.37 7.38
N VAL A 163 11.11 7.73 7.31
CA VAL A 163 10.42 7.21 8.50
C VAL A 163 10.33 5.69 8.46
N GLY A 164 10.43 5.11 9.65
CA GLY A 164 9.93 3.77 9.92
C GLY A 164 10.96 2.65 9.83
N SER A 165 10.53 1.49 10.32
CA SER A 165 11.32 0.26 10.35
C SER A 165 11.34 -0.43 8.97
N LYS A 166 12.11 -1.53 8.87
CA LYS A 166 12.11 -2.43 7.69
C LYS A 166 10.70 -2.74 7.16
N THR A 167 9.70 -2.92 8.03
CA THR A 167 8.33 -3.23 7.61
C THR A 167 7.66 -2.07 6.88
N HIS A 168 7.96 -0.83 7.26
CA HIS A 168 7.44 0.38 6.61
C HIS A 168 8.07 0.54 5.23
N GLN A 169 9.39 0.39 5.16
CA GLN A 169 10.14 0.46 3.91
C GLN A 169 9.63 -0.57 2.89
N VAL A 170 9.40 -1.81 3.35
CA VAL A 170 8.79 -2.86 2.53
C VAL A 170 7.37 -2.49 2.08
N ALA A 171 6.53 -1.95 2.96
CA ALA A 171 5.18 -1.53 2.61
C ALA A 171 5.18 -0.39 1.57
N LEU A 172 6.01 0.63 1.76
CA LEU A 172 6.17 1.75 0.84
C LEU A 172 6.65 1.27 -0.54
N SER A 173 7.73 0.48 -0.59
CA SER A 173 8.21 -0.10 -1.85
C SER A 173 7.20 -1.05 -2.50
N THR A 174 6.26 -1.61 -1.73
CA THR A 174 5.17 -2.43 -2.28
C THR A 174 4.09 -1.58 -2.95
N VAL A 175 3.70 -0.44 -2.36
CA VAL A 175 2.81 0.52 -3.03
C VAL A 175 3.43 0.99 -4.34
N LEU A 176 4.70 1.39 -4.31
CA LEU A 176 5.43 1.83 -5.51
C LEU A 176 5.51 0.72 -6.58
N LEU A 177 5.85 -0.51 -6.17
CA LEU A 177 5.87 -1.65 -7.09
C LEU A 177 4.50 -1.89 -7.75
N ASN A 178 3.39 -1.75 -6.99
CA ASN A 178 2.05 -1.92 -7.54
C ASN A 178 1.69 -0.83 -8.56
N TYR A 179 2.09 0.42 -8.32
CA TYR A 179 2.00 1.47 -9.34
C TYR A 179 2.82 1.14 -10.59
N CYS A 180 4.07 0.68 -10.44
CA CYS A 180 4.90 0.25 -11.57
C CYS A 180 4.21 -0.87 -12.38
N ILE A 181 3.62 -1.87 -11.70
CA ILE A 181 2.84 -2.93 -12.34
C ILE A 181 1.63 -2.36 -13.09
N TYR A 182 0.88 -1.45 -12.47
CA TYR A 182 -0.29 -0.83 -13.07
C TYR A 182 0.09 -0.08 -14.35
N TYR A 183 1.07 0.82 -14.29
CA TYR A 183 1.47 1.60 -15.46
C TYR A 183 2.21 0.79 -16.52
N HIS A 184 2.93 -0.28 -16.13
CA HIS A 184 3.44 -1.25 -17.10
C HIS A 184 2.30 -1.88 -17.92
N LYS A 185 1.20 -2.27 -17.27
CA LYS A 185 0.03 -2.85 -17.93
C LYS A 185 -0.72 -1.83 -18.79
N MET A 186 -0.96 -0.63 -18.26
CA MET A 186 -1.70 0.43 -18.98
C MET A 186 -0.88 1.07 -20.10
N GLY A 187 0.46 1.02 -20.01
CA GLY A 187 1.34 1.62 -21.00
C GLY A 187 1.22 3.15 -21.06
N GLN A 188 0.95 3.80 -19.93
CA GLN A 188 0.79 5.26 -19.79
C GLN A 188 2.08 5.90 -19.25
N GLU A 189 2.71 6.76 -20.05
CA GLU A 189 4.07 7.25 -19.83
C GLU A 189 4.21 8.20 -18.64
N ASP A 190 3.21 9.07 -18.40
CA ASP A 190 3.20 9.99 -17.26
C ASP A 190 3.27 9.23 -15.93
N GLY A 191 2.49 8.16 -15.81
CA GLY A 191 2.50 7.30 -14.62
C GLY A 191 3.83 6.57 -14.44
N MET A 192 4.43 6.07 -15.53
CA MET A 192 5.77 5.45 -15.47
C MET A 192 6.84 6.46 -15.04
N THR A 193 6.75 7.70 -15.50
CA THR A 193 7.67 8.79 -15.15
C THR A 193 7.57 9.13 -13.67
N ASP A 194 6.36 9.34 -13.15
CA ASP A 194 6.13 9.64 -11.75
C ASP A 194 6.64 8.49 -10.84
N CYS A 195 6.41 7.23 -11.23
CA CYS A 195 6.93 6.06 -10.51
C CYS A 195 8.46 6.01 -10.52
N THR A 196 9.09 6.27 -11.68
CA THR A 196 10.54 6.28 -11.83
C THR A 196 11.18 7.33 -10.92
N ARG A 197 10.58 8.51 -10.82
CA ARG A 197 11.07 9.57 -9.92
C ARG A 197 11.05 9.14 -8.45
N LEU A 198 9.97 8.53 -7.98
CA LEU A 198 9.91 8.03 -6.59
C LEU A 198 10.86 6.85 -6.39
N ALA A 199 11.00 5.94 -7.37
CA ALA A 199 11.95 4.83 -7.32
C ALA A 199 13.39 5.32 -7.16
N VAL A 200 13.80 6.36 -7.89
CA VAL A 200 15.11 7.01 -7.72
C VAL A 200 15.30 7.52 -6.30
N LYS A 201 14.29 8.18 -5.72
CA LYS A 201 14.36 8.65 -4.33
C LYS A 201 14.52 7.49 -3.36
N VAL A 202 13.76 6.41 -3.52
CA VAL A 202 13.87 5.19 -2.69
C VAL A 202 15.24 4.53 -2.83
N LEU A 203 15.80 4.43 -4.04
CA LEU A 203 17.12 3.78 -4.24
C LEU A 203 18.29 4.58 -3.65
N LYS A 204 18.11 5.88 -3.43
CA LYS A 204 19.08 6.75 -2.73
C LYS A 204 19.02 6.62 -1.21
N THR A 205 18.01 5.99 -0.64
CA THR A 205 17.91 5.81 0.81
C THR A 205 18.72 4.59 1.29
N SER A 206 18.88 4.49 2.61
CA SER A 206 19.44 3.31 3.29
C SER A 206 18.38 2.25 3.59
N PHE A 207 17.37 2.10 2.73
CA PHE A 207 16.34 1.08 2.88
C PHE A 207 16.89 -0.35 2.91
N ASP A 208 16.17 -1.23 3.59
CA ASP A 208 16.42 -2.66 3.65
C ASP A 208 16.52 -3.27 2.23
N PRO A 209 17.42 -4.26 2.02
CA PRO A 209 17.58 -4.91 0.72
C PRO A 209 16.29 -5.42 0.09
N GLN A 210 15.31 -5.90 0.87
CA GLN A 210 14.03 -6.35 0.30
C GLN A 210 13.15 -5.20 -0.22
N ALA A 211 13.25 -4.02 0.37
CA ALA A 211 12.55 -2.83 -0.11
C ALA A 211 13.23 -2.29 -1.38
N LYS A 212 14.57 -2.27 -1.40
CA LYS A 212 15.34 -1.94 -2.61
C LYS A 212 15.07 -2.91 -3.76
N LEU A 213 15.06 -4.22 -3.49
CA LEU A 213 14.74 -5.24 -4.50
C LEU A 213 13.35 -5.02 -5.12
N ARG A 214 12.30 -4.81 -4.30
CA ARG A 214 10.96 -4.51 -4.82
C ARG A 214 10.95 -3.27 -5.72
N THR A 215 11.70 -2.24 -5.33
CA THR A 215 11.84 -0.99 -6.07
C THR A 215 12.55 -1.22 -7.42
N LEU A 216 13.65 -1.97 -7.42
CA LEU A 216 14.38 -2.35 -8.64
C LEU A 216 13.52 -3.20 -9.57
N ILE A 217 12.78 -4.18 -9.06
CA ILE A 217 11.85 -4.98 -9.86
C ILE A 217 10.85 -4.04 -10.54
N GLY A 218 10.23 -3.12 -9.79
CA GLY A 218 9.31 -2.10 -10.29
C GLY A 218 9.92 -1.25 -11.39
N LEU A 219 11.08 -0.68 -11.14
CA LEU A 219 11.81 0.14 -12.10
C LEU A 219 12.17 -0.64 -13.37
N GLY A 220 12.69 -1.85 -13.23
CA GLY A 220 13.10 -2.69 -14.35
C GLY A 220 11.95 -3.05 -15.27
N GLY A 221 10.75 -3.34 -14.74
CA GLY A 221 9.59 -3.57 -15.59
C GLY A 221 9.11 -2.33 -16.34
N LEU A 222 9.31 -1.13 -15.78
CA LEU A 222 9.05 0.11 -16.52
C LEU A 222 10.07 0.29 -17.65
N VAL A 223 11.37 0.17 -17.35
CA VAL A 223 12.47 0.28 -18.33
C VAL A 223 12.32 -0.71 -19.49
N MET A 224 11.92 -1.95 -19.20
CA MET A 224 11.76 -2.99 -20.22
C MET A 224 10.42 -2.93 -20.97
N ALA A 225 9.51 -2.02 -20.61
CA ALA A 225 8.24 -1.89 -21.32
C ALA A 225 8.50 -1.42 -22.76
N LYS A 226 7.81 -2.01 -23.75
CA LYS A 226 8.01 -1.75 -25.20
C LYS A 226 7.76 -0.29 -25.65
N LYS A 227 7.38 0.60 -24.72
CA LYS A 227 7.17 2.05 -24.90
C LYS A 227 8.29 2.90 -24.25
N ALA A 228 9.35 2.29 -23.73
CA ALA A 228 10.41 2.93 -22.93
C ALA A 228 11.31 3.93 -23.67
N ARG A 229 11.11 4.17 -24.97
CA ARG A 229 11.78 5.29 -25.67
C ARG A 229 11.43 6.67 -25.08
N VAL A 230 10.31 6.79 -24.35
CA VAL A 230 9.97 8.03 -23.62
C VAL A 230 10.58 8.06 -22.22
N LEU A 231 10.78 6.89 -21.60
CA LEU A 231 11.52 6.82 -20.34
C LEU A 231 12.95 7.34 -20.51
N SER A 232 13.64 7.11 -21.64
CA SER A 232 14.99 7.65 -21.84
C SER A 232 15.08 9.19 -21.81
N ALA A 233 13.98 9.92 -22.03
CA ALA A 233 13.95 11.39 -21.92
C ALA A 233 13.59 11.89 -20.51
N ALA A 234 12.92 11.06 -19.70
CA ALA A 234 12.49 11.38 -18.35
C ALA A 234 13.34 10.70 -17.25
N ILE A 235 14.17 9.73 -17.65
CA ILE A 235 15.15 9.08 -16.81
C ILE A 235 16.17 10.14 -16.41
N PRO A 236 16.36 10.40 -15.10
CA PRO A 236 17.43 11.28 -14.65
C PRO A 236 18.77 10.80 -15.21
N ASP A 237 19.63 11.72 -15.66
CA ASP A 237 20.96 11.38 -16.21
C ASP A 237 21.77 10.45 -15.29
N ASN A 238 21.50 10.52 -13.98
CA ASN A 238 22.15 9.71 -12.96
C ASN A 238 21.47 8.36 -12.66
N LEU A 239 20.37 7.97 -13.33
CA LEU A 239 19.71 6.70 -13.04
C LEU A 239 20.63 5.52 -13.31
N ARG A 240 21.37 5.55 -14.42
CA ARG A 240 22.32 4.48 -14.76
C ARG A 240 23.39 4.34 -13.67
N ALA A 241 24.03 5.45 -13.30
CA ALA A 241 25.02 5.46 -12.23
C ALA A 241 24.44 5.02 -10.88
N LEU A 242 23.21 5.42 -10.57
CA LEU A 242 22.51 5.00 -9.35
C LEU A 242 22.24 3.50 -9.34
N VAL A 243 21.68 2.94 -10.41
CA VAL A 243 21.42 1.49 -10.51
C VAL A 243 22.73 0.71 -10.48
N ASP A 244 23.78 1.20 -11.15
CA ASP A 244 25.10 0.59 -11.17
C ASP A 244 25.73 0.53 -9.77
N SER A 245 25.49 1.54 -8.92
CA SER A 245 25.92 1.52 -7.52
C SER A 245 25.32 0.36 -6.69
N HIS A 246 24.22 -0.25 -7.14
CA HIS A 246 23.64 -1.44 -6.51
C HIS A 246 24.16 -2.77 -7.12
N CYS A 247 25.01 -2.74 -8.14
CA CYS A 247 25.63 -3.92 -8.74
C CYS A 247 26.81 -4.49 -7.92
N THR A 248 27.43 -3.69 -7.05
CA THR A 248 28.79 -3.94 -6.51
C THR A 248 28.87 -4.78 -5.22
N SER A 249 27.83 -5.53 -4.85
CA SER A 249 27.87 -6.35 -3.64
C SER A 249 28.79 -7.58 -3.80
N ALA A 250 29.76 -7.75 -2.89
CA ALA A 250 30.77 -8.84 -2.90
C ALA A 250 30.17 -10.26 -2.88
N ASN A 251 28.94 -10.41 -2.39
CA ASN A 251 28.10 -11.59 -2.58
C ASN A 251 27.00 -11.26 -3.58
N THR A 252 26.79 -12.12 -4.59
CA THR A 252 25.70 -11.99 -5.57
C THR A 252 24.36 -11.99 -4.82
N SER A 253 23.78 -10.81 -4.64
CA SER A 253 22.49 -10.64 -3.97
C SER A 253 21.41 -10.49 -5.03
N GLU A 254 20.16 -10.83 -4.70
CA GLU A 254 19.02 -10.60 -5.60
C GLU A 254 18.95 -9.12 -6.05
N VAL A 255 19.37 -8.20 -5.19
CA VAL A 255 19.47 -6.76 -5.50
C VAL A 255 20.49 -6.52 -6.61
N SER A 256 21.71 -7.05 -6.48
CA SER A 256 22.77 -6.82 -7.48
C SER A 256 22.51 -7.55 -8.80
N GLU A 257 21.85 -8.70 -8.76
CA GLU A 257 21.38 -9.38 -9.96
C GLU A 257 20.29 -8.59 -10.69
N CYS A 258 19.27 -8.11 -9.97
CA CYS A 258 18.21 -7.29 -10.53
C CYS A 258 18.75 -5.98 -11.13
N ALA A 259 19.68 -5.31 -10.43
CA ALA A 259 20.33 -4.10 -10.93
C ALA A 259 21.09 -4.35 -12.26
N ARG A 260 21.83 -5.47 -12.35
CA ARG A 260 22.54 -5.84 -13.59
C ARG A 260 21.61 -6.02 -14.79
N TYR A 261 20.45 -6.66 -14.59
CA TYR A 261 19.44 -6.80 -15.65
C TYR A 261 18.90 -5.45 -16.13
N ILE A 262 18.73 -4.49 -15.23
CA ILE A 262 18.27 -3.14 -15.58
C ILE A 262 19.35 -2.41 -16.39
N ILE A 263 20.62 -2.47 -15.98
CA ILE A 263 21.73 -1.86 -16.73
C ILE A 263 21.83 -2.42 -18.14
N GLN A 264 21.67 -3.74 -18.31
CA GLN A 264 21.68 -4.38 -19.62
C GLN A 264 20.54 -3.86 -20.52
N ALA A 265 19.36 -3.60 -19.95
CA ALA A 265 18.20 -3.10 -20.68
C ALA A 265 18.28 -1.59 -21.02
N LEU A 266 19.23 -0.86 -20.42
CA LEU A 266 19.48 0.56 -20.71
C LEU A 266 20.51 0.77 -21.84
N ASN A 267 21.16 -0.30 -22.33
CA ASN A 267 22.07 -0.26 -23.48
C ASN A 267 21.31 -0.58 -24.78
#